data_AF-A0A321LWP8-F1
#
_entry.id   AF-A0A321LWP8-F1
#
_cell.length_a   1.000
_cell.length_b   1.000
_cell.length_c   1.000
_cell.angle_alpha   90.00
_cell.angle_beta   90.00
_cell.angle_gamma   90.00
#
_symmetry.space_group_name_H-M   'P 1'
#
loop_
_entity.id
_entity.type
_entity.pdbx_description
1 polymer ?
#
loop_
_entity_poly.entity_id
_entity_poly.type
_entity_poly.pdbx_seq_one_letter_code
_entity_poly.pdbx_strand_id
1 'polypeptide(L)'
;MKLFHTVFFCLAMSCIAFAQSPDTKLDIPAGVKYKFASDEVNAAAKAVLEKALAGDQAVLKHLLSQSATCGPMLWQTLKPVAGPVLLNTKPMTMIVATPAGVVTESRALASDEARQAFWVALTGKYPQLASAKVRKAKANEISYYWATIPFDIEEPFFAIEAGRDVFIAQIAHDKSKTALFWIDLVGDLKALKPQQPSDATTIDLCINNVIGQPKKEGRSDCTMQPRSFAGDVRMLLIERMTSSINSTTSSGQLLASSR
;
A
#
# COMPACT_ATOMS: atom_id res chain seq x y z
N MET A 1 -19.66 65.00 -28.00
CA MET A 1 -20.89 64.65 -27.26
C MET A 1 -21.38 63.30 -27.72
N LYS A 2 -21.57 62.35 -26.77
CA LYS A 2 -22.59 61.28 -26.79
C LYS A 2 -22.43 60.21 -27.89
N LEU A 3 -22.59 58.90 -27.67
CA LEU A 3 -22.95 58.08 -26.52
C LEU A 3 -22.82 56.63 -27.04
N PHE A 4 -22.13 55.76 -26.28
CA PHE A 4 -22.48 54.36 -26.04
C PHE A 4 -22.82 53.48 -27.25
N HIS A 5 -22.02 52.44 -27.51
CA HIS A 5 -22.50 51.08 -27.78
C HIS A 5 -21.40 50.09 -27.36
N THR A 6 -21.20 49.99 -26.05
CA THR A 6 -20.49 48.88 -25.41
C THR A 6 -21.37 47.64 -25.55
N VAL A 7 -21.20 46.89 -26.64
CA VAL A 7 -21.83 45.58 -26.81
C VAL A 7 -21.06 44.57 -25.95
N PHE A 8 -21.50 44.50 -24.70
CA PHE A 8 -21.64 43.33 -23.85
C PHE A 8 -21.07 42.01 -24.41
N PHE A 9 -19.75 41.85 -24.39
CA PHE A 9 -19.09 40.55 -24.55
C PHE A 9 -18.75 39.99 -23.16
N CYS A 10 -19.77 39.87 -22.30
CA CYS A 10 -19.72 39.01 -21.12
C CYS A 10 -19.99 37.58 -21.57
N LEU A 11 -19.08 37.02 -22.36
CA LEU A 11 -19.08 35.60 -22.66
C LEU A 11 -18.73 34.90 -21.34
N ALA A 12 -19.73 34.21 -20.81
CA ALA A 12 -19.68 33.44 -19.60
C ALA A 12 -18.38 32.64 -19.50
N MET A 13 -17.45 33.13 -18.68
CA MET A 13 -16.52 32.32 -17.90
C MET A 13 -17.38 31.51 -16.94
N SER A 14 -18.05 30.51 -17.49
CA SER A 14 -18.60 29.38 -16.74
C SER A 14 -17.39 28.71 -16.13
N CYS A 15 -17.03 29.13 -14.92
CA CYS A 15 -16.21 28.35 -14.03
C CYS A 15 -16.92 27.01 -13.88
N ILE A 16 -16.52 26.03 -14.70
CA ILE A 16 -16.76 24.62 -14.43
C ILE A 16 -15.87 24.35 -13.22
N ALA A 17 -16.35 24.77 -12.05
CA ALA A 17 -15.96 24.18 -10.81
C ALA A 17 -16.36 22.73 -10.97
N PHE A 18 -15.38 21.86 -11.28
CA PHE A 18 -15.51 20.46 -10.96
C PHE A 18 -15.78 20.42 -9.46
N ALA A 19 -17.06 20.36 -9.09
CA ALA A 19 -17.46 19.98 -7.76
C ALA A 19 -16.78 18.63 -7.53
N GLN A 20 -15.72 18.63 -6.73
CA GLN A 20 -15.18 17.40 -6.19
C GLN A 20 -16.36 16.76 -5.48
N SER A 21 -16.79 15.60 -5.98
CA SER A 21 -17.85 14.82 -5.36
C SER A 21 -17.53 14.74 -3.86
N PRO A 22 -18.51 15.07 -2.99
CA PRO A 22 -18.28 15.14 -1.55
C PRO A 22 -17.63 13.84 -1.09
N ASP A 23 -16.60 14.00 -0.26
CA ASP A 23 -15.75 12.94 0.26
C ASP A 23 -16.54 11.64 0.44
N THR A 24 -16.27 10.68 -0.43
CA THR A 24 -16.76 9.33 -0.22
C THR A 24 -16.08 8.87 1.06
N LYS A 25 -16.82 8.92 2.18
CA LYS A 25 -16.32 8.54 3.50
C LYS A 25 -15.58 7.22 3.36
N LEU A 26 -14.28 7.25 3.68
CA LEU A 26 -13.43 6.07 3.57
C LEU A 26 -13.99 4.97 4.46
N ASP A 27 -14.35 3.84 3.86
CA ASP A 27 -14.90 2.69 4.58
C ASP A 27 -13.76 1.87 5.19
N ILE A 28 -13.49 2.09 6.48
CA ILE A 28 -12.47 1.36 7.23
C ILE A 28 -13.10 0.06 7.77
N PRO A 29 -12.58 -1.12 7.39
CA PRO A 29 -13.09 -2.39 7.90
C PRO A 29 -13.03 -2.46 9.43
N ALA A 30 -14.02 -3.11 10.04
CA ALA A 30 -14.08 -3.27 11.48
C ALA A 30 -12.80 -3.93 12.04
N GLY A 31 -12.28 -3.43 13.16
CA GLY A 31 -11.06 -3.96 13.80
C GLY A 31 -9.74 -3.52 13.16
N VAL A 32 -9.76 -2.79 12.04
CA VAL A 32 -8.57 -2.13 11.48
C VAL A 32 -8.27 -0.88 12.29
N LYS A 33 -7.03 -0.78 12.79
CA LYS A 33 -6.53 0.48 13.37
C LYS A 33 -5.97 1.35 12.26
N TYR A 34 -6.56 2.51 12.08
CA TYR A 34 -6.27 3.41 10.98
C TYR A 34 -6.11 4.84 11.51
N LYS A 35 -5.00 5.50 11.17
CA LYS A 35 -4.70 6.88 11.55
C LYS A 35 -4.74 7.76 10.30
N PHE A 36 -5.64 8.73 10.32
CA PHE A 36 -5.81 9.70 9.24
C PHE A 36 -4.75 10.80 9.31
N ALA A 37 -4.32 11.26 8.14
CA ALA A 37 -3.57 12.50 7.97
C ALA A 37 -4.53 13.59 7.51
N SER A 38 -4.10 14.86 7.56
CA SER A 38 -4.90 15.94 6.98
C SER A 38 -5.00 15.79 5.45
N ASP A 39 -6.01 16.41 4.86
CA ASP A 39 -6.21 16.34 3.40
C ASP A 39 -5.04 17.00 2.65
N GLU A 40 -4.44 18.05 3.22
CA GLU A 40 -3.26 18.71 2.64
C GLU A 40 -2.06 17.76 2.60
N VAL A 41 -1.83 17.00 3.69
CA VAL A 41 -0.75 16.01 3.77
C VAL A 41 -0.98 14.88 2.77
N ASN A 42 -2.22 14.38 2.68
CA ASN A 42 -2.60 13.38 1.70
C ASN A 42 -2.42 13.88 0.26
N ALA A 43 -2.88 15.09 -0.06
CA ALA A 43 -2.77 15.68 -1.38
C ALA A 43 -1.31 15.89 -1.81
N ALA A 44 -0.45 16.38 -0.89
CA ALA A 44 0.97 16.55 -1.15
C ALA A 44 1.69 15.23 -1.43
N ALA A 45 1.45 14.21 -0.59
CA ALA A 45 2.04 12.89 -0.77
C ALA A 45 1.54 12.20 -2.06
N LYS A 46 0.26 12.34 -2.39
CA LYS A 46 -0.33 11.85 -3.64
C LYS A 46 0.36 12.47 -4.85
N ALA A 47 0.57 13.79 -4.85
CA ALA A 47 1.23 14.49 -5.95
C ALA A 47 2.70 14.03 -6.13
N VAL A 48 3.43 13.78 -5.04
CA VAL A 48 4.79 13.22 -5.08
C VAL A 48 4.78 11.83 -5.71
N LEU A 49 3.88 10.96 -5.26
CA LEU A 49 3.75 9.60 -5.77
C LEU A 49 3.39 9.58 -7.27
N GLU A 50 2.41 10.39 -7.68
CA GLU A 50 1.99 10.50 -9.09
C GLU A 50 3.12 10.98 -10.01
N LYS A 51 3.90 11.99 -9.57
CA LYS A 51 5.05 12.48 -10.35
C LYS A 51 6.16 11.44 -10.48
N ALA A 52 6.48 10.73 -9.38
CA ALA A 52 7.48 9.67 -9.41
C ALA A 52 7.06 8.52 -10.35
N LEU A 53 5.78 8.11 -10.29
CA LEU A 53 5.21 7.12 -11.19
C LEU A 53 5.27 7.57 -12.65
N ALA A 54 4.96 8.84 -12.93
CA ALA A 54 5.06 9.45 -14.26
C ALA A 54 6.51 9.64 -14.77
N GLY A 55 7.52 9.24 -13.99
CA GLY A 55 8.92 9.20 -14.42
C GLY A 55 9.77 10.40 -14.02
N ASP A 56 9.28 11.31 -13.19
CA ASP A 56 10.07 12.44 -12.66
C ASP A 56 11.20 11.91 -11.75
N GLN A 57 12.43 11.96 -12.27
CA GLN A 57 13.61 11.42 -11.60
C GLN A 57 14.03 12.20 -10.36
N ALA A 58 13.78 13.51 -10.30
CA ALA A 58 14.10 14.31 -9.13
C ALA A 58 13.15 13.95 -7.97
N VAL A 59 11.85 13.88 -8.26
CA VAL A 59 10.84 13.47 -7.29
C VAL A 59 11.05 12.01 -6.87
N LEU A 60 11.39 11.12 -7.80
CA LEU A 60 11.69 9.73 -7.49
C LEU A 60 12.83 9.58 -6.48
N LYS A 61 13.92 10.34 -6.64
CA LYS A 61 15.04 10.32 -5.68
C LYS A 61 14.59 10.71 -4.27
N HIS A 62 13.69 11.69 -4.16
CA HIS A 62 13.12 12.09 -2.88
C HIS A 62 12.19 11.01 -2.32
N LEU A 63 11.33 10.41 -3.14
CA LEU A 63 10.43 9.34 -2.75
C LEU A 63 11.21 8.10 -2.26
N LEU A 64 12.33 7.78 -2.90
CA LEU A 64 13.22 6.66 -2.54
C LEU A 64 14.37 7.09 -1.61
N SER A 65 14.20 8.17 -0.84
CA SER A 65 15.27 8.68 0.03
C SER A 65 15.45 7.90 1.34
N GLN A 66 14.52 7.01 1.69
CA GLN A 66 14.53 6.22 2.92
C GLN A 66 14.30 4.74 2.61
N SER A 67 14.62 3.87 3.57
CA SER A 67 14.34 2.44 3.48
C SER A 67 12.85 2.19 3.21
N ALA A 68 12.57 1.27 2.29
CA ALA A 68 11.23 0.84 1.94
C ALA A 68 11.10 -0.68 2.07
N THR A 69 9.86 -1.18 2.09
CA THR A 69 9.56 -2.61 2.04
C THR A 69 8.80 -2.95 0.77
N CYS A 70 9.30 -3.95 0.03
CA CYS A 70 8.54 -4.63 -1.01
C CYS A 70 7.75 -5.76 -0.35
N GLY A 71 6.43 -5.61 -0.30
CA GLY A 71 5.53 -6.58 0.34
C GLY A 71 5.53 -7.96 -0.34
N PRO A 72 4.94 -8.96 0.32
CA PRO A 72 5.11 -10.37 -0.04
C PRO A 72 4.52 -10.74 -1.40
N MET A 73 3.34 -10.23 -1.78
CA MET A 73 2.74 -10.54 -3.08
C MET A 73 3.56 -9.95 -4.21
N LEU A 74 3.97 -8.68 -4.08
CA LEU A 74 4.83 -8.01 -5.05
C LEU A 74 6.19 -8.68 -5.15
N TRP A 75 6.78 -9.08 -4.02
CA TRP A 75 8.05 -9.80 -4.05
C TRP A 75 7.91 -11.14 -4.77
N GLN A 76 6.85 -11.91 -4.51
CA GLN A 76 6.59 -13.18 -5.21
C GLN A 76 6.52 -12.98 -6.74
N THR A 77 5.97 -11.86 -7.22
CA THR A 77 5.90 -11.58 -8.66
C THR A 77 7.18 -11.00 -9.25
N LEU A 78 7.96 -10.24 -8.48
CA LEU A 78 9.22 -9.63 -8.92
C LEU A 78 10.42 -10.57 -8.82
N LYS A 79 10.44 -11.51 -7.85
CA LYS A 79 11.57 -12.44 -7.61
C LYS A 79 12.08 -13.14 -8.89
N PRO A 80 11.24 -13.62 -9.82
CA PRO A 80 11.71 -14.27 -11.05
C PRO A 80 12.47 -13.35 -12.03
N VAL A 81 12.24 -12.03 -11.94
CA VAL A 81 12.88 -11.01 -12.80
C VAL A 81 13.84 -10.12 -12.00
N ALA A 82 14.04 -10.41 -10.72
CA ALA A 82 14.90 -9.64 -9.84
C ALA A 82 16.37 -9.85 -10.20
N GLY A 83 17.10 -8.76 -10.43
CA GLY A 83 18.54 -8.80 -10.61
C GLY A 83 19.28 -9.13 -9.29
N PRO A 84 20.61 -9.38 -9.35
CA PRO A 84 21.42 -9.77 -8.19
C PRO A 84 21.32 -8.80 -7.01
N VAL A 85 21.25 -7.49 -7.29
CA VAL A 85 21.11 -6.44 -6.25
C VAL A 85 19.88 -6.71 -5.38
N LEU A 86 18.75 -7.02 -5.99
CA LEU A 86 17.49 -7.28 -5.27
C LEU A 86 17.49 -8.63 -4.57
N LEU A 87 17.97 -9.68 -5.24
CA LEU A 87 18.05 -11.03 -4.67
C LEU A 87 18.92 -11.07 -3.41
N ASN A 88 19.97 -10.23 -3.35
CA ASN A 88 20.91 -10.13 -2.23
C ASN A 88 20.45 -9.16 -1.12
N THR A 89 19.32 -8.47 -1.26
CA THR A 89 18.76 -7.66 -0.17
C THR A 89 18.36 -8.55 1.01
N LYS A 90 18.31 -8.00 2.23
CA LYS A 90 17.92 -8.79 3.41
C LYS A 90 16.47 -9.31 3.25
N PRO A 91 16.24 -10.64 3.28
CA PRO A 91 14.88 -11.17 3.31
C PRO A 91 14.22 -10.79 4.62
N MET A 92 12.92 -10.50 4.55
CA MET A 92 12.08 -10.25 5.71
C MET A 92 10.99 -11.32 5.73
N THR A 93 10.98 -12.13 6.79
CA THR A 93 9.94 -13.13 6.99
C THR A 93 8.68 -12.45 7.51
N MET A 94 7.56 -12.68 6.81
CA MET A 94 6.26 -12.10 7.08
C MET A 94 5.30 -13.19 7.54
N ILE A 95 4.64 -12.96 8.67
CA ILE A 95 3.50 -13.78 9.09
C ILE A 95 2.24 -13.04 8.64
N VAL A 96 1.67 -13.51 7.53
CA VAL A 96 0.42 -12.99 6.98
C VAL A 96 -0.75 -13.64 7.70
N ALA A 97 -1.64 -12.81 8.23
CA ALA A 97 -2.82 -13.30 8.92
C ALA A 97 -3.88 -13.76 7.93
N THR A 98 -3.79 -15.03 7.58
CA THR A 98 -4.84 -15.84 6.96
C THR A 98 -5.31 -16.87 7.99
N PRO A 99 -6.45 -17.58 7.79
CA PRO A 99 -6.88 -18.60 8.74
C PRO A 99 -5.84 -19.71 8.96
N ALA A 100 -5.02 -19.98 7.94
CA ALA A 100 -3.94 -20.97 8.00
C ALA A 100 -2.64 -20.42 8.59
N GLY A 101 -2.49 -19.09 8.72
CA GLY A 101 -1.24 -18.42 9.07
C GLY A 101 -0.15 -18.68 8.02
N VAL A 102 0.02 -17.78 7.05
CA VAL A 102 1.04 -17.97 6.01
C VAL A 102 2.34 -17.28 6.40
N VAL A 103 3.41 -18.04 6.54
CA VAL A 103 4.77 -17.52 6.66
C VAL A 103 5.37 -17.39 5.26
N THR A 104 5.69 -16.18 4.84
CA THR A 104 6.19 -15.88 3.50
C THR A 104 7.33 -14.87 3.53
N GLU A 105 7.88 -14.55 2.37
CA GLU A 105 9.06 -13.71 2.21
C GLU A 105 8.69 -12.35 1.60
N SER A 106 9.25 -11.28 2.16
CA SER A 106 9.26 -9.92 1.60
C SER A 106 10.71 -9.40 1.55
N ARG A 107 10.94 -8.21 0.99
CA ARG A 107 12.30 -7.61 0.90
C ARG A 107 12.38 -6.22 1.52
N ALA A 108 13.40 -6.03 2.35
CA ALA A 108 13.80 -4.73 2.85
C ALA A 108 14.74 -4.04 1.85
N LEU A 109 14.38 -2.82 1.43
CA LEU A 109 15.11 -2.02 0.46
C LEU A 109 15.94 -0.94 1.19
N ALA A 110 16.96 -1.37 1.91
CA ALA A 110 17.72 -0.50 2.83
C ALA A 110 18.75 0.41 2.14
N SER A 111 19.37 -0.03 1.03
CA SER A 111 20.34 0.78 0.27
C SER A 111 19.71 1.51 -0.91
N ASP A 112 20.32 2.62 -1.31
CA ASP A 112 19.93 3.40 -2.49
C ASP A 112 19.92 2.52 -3.75
N GLU A 113 20.97 1.70 -3.92
CA GLU A 113 21.10 0.74 -5.02
C GLU A 113 19.94 -0.26 -5.07
N ALA A 114 19.55 -0.80 -3.90
CA ALA A 114 18.42 -1.73 -3.81
C ALA A 114 17.10 -1.03 -4.17
N ARG A 115 16.89 0.22 -3.72
CA ARG A 115 15.68 0.98 -4.04
C ARG A 115 15.60 1.34 -5.52
N GLN A 116 16.72 1.68 -6.15
CA GLN A 116 16.78 1.94 -7.59
C GLN A 116 16.56 0.66 -8.40
N ALA A 117 17.23 -0.44 -8.03
CA ALA A 117 17.03 -1.72 -8.68
C ALA A 117 15.57 -2.21 -8.55
N PHE A 118 14.95 -1.95 -7.39
CA PHE A 118 13.53 -2.26 -7.15
C PHE A 118 12.64 -1.45 -8.09
N TRP A 119 12.86 -0.14 -8.19
CA TRP A 119 12.05 0.71 -9.05
C TRP A 119 12.14 0.32 -10.53
N VAL A 120 13.35 -0.02 -11.00
CA VAL A 120 13.59 -0.55 -12.36
C VAL A 120 12.84 -1.86 -12.57
N ALA A 121 12.92 -2.81 -11.62
CA ALA A 121 12.20 -4.08 -11.73
C ALA A 121 10.67 -3.90 -11.71
N LEU A 122 10.17 -3.02 -10.84
CA LEU A 122 8.75 -2.68 -10.72
C LEU A 122 8.21 -2.08 -12.02
N THR A 123 8.83 -1.01 -12.51
CA THR A 123 8.38 -0.29 -13.70
C THR A 123 8.64 -1.07 -15.00
N GLY A 124 9.69 -1.89 -15.05
CA GLY A 124 9.93 -2.80 -16.17
C GLY A 124 8.88 -3.90 -16.28
N LYS A 125 8.42 -4.45 -15.15
CA LYS A 125 7.36 -5.47 -15.12
C LYS A 125 5.96 -4.87 -15.30
N TYR A 126 5.74 -3.67 -14.78
CA TYR A 126 4.44 -2.97 -14.79
C TYR A 126 4.57 -1.60 -15.47
N PRO A 127 4.79 -1.54 -16.79
CA PRO A 127 4.97 -0.27 -17.51
C PRO A 127 3.75 0.66 -17.42
N GLN A 128 2.56 0.11 -17.20
CA GLN A 128 1.32 0.86 -17.01
C GLN A 128 1.28 1.70 -15.72
N LEU A 129 2.24 1.51 -14.80
CA LEU A 129 2.39 2.38 -13.62
C LEU A 129 2.63 3.85 -14.00
N ALA A 130 3.22 4.12 -15.16
CA ALA A 130 3.47 5.49 -15.63
C ALA A 130 2.21 6.33 -15.83
N SER A 131 1.06 5.67 -16.06
CA SER A 131 -0.25 6.30 -16.22
C SER A 131 -1.26 5.82 -15.17
N ALA A 132 -0.78 5.27 -14.05
CA ALA A 132 -1.65 4.72 -13.03
C ALA A 132 -2.46 5.79 -12.31
N LYS A 133 -3.66 5.41 -11.86
CA LYS A 133 -4.51 6.28 -11.05
C LYS A 133 -4.21 6.06 -9.57
N VAL A 134 -3.79 7.12 -8.88
CA VAL A 134 -3.61 7.10 -7.42
C VAL A 134 -4.91 7.56 -6.75
N ARG A 135 -5.41 6.78 -5.80
CA ARG A 135 -6.64 7.07 -5.05
C ARG A 135 -6.55 6.57 -3.61
N LYS A 136 -7.54 6.93 -2.79
CA LYS A 136 -7.75 6.27 -1.49
C LYS A 136 -8.04 4.77 -1.70
N ALA A 137 -7.54 3.96 -0.77
CA ALA A 137 -7.75 2.51 -0.79
C ALA A 137 -9.21 2.16 -0.48
N LYS A 138 -9.71 1.06 -1.07
CA LYS A 138 -11.03 0.50 -0.76
C LYS A 138 -10.94 -0.42 0.46
N ALA A 139 -12.08 -0.73 1.08
CA ALA A 139 -12.15 -1.58 2.27
C ALA A 139 -11.39 -2.91 2.12
N ASN A 140 -11.52 -3.61 0.98
CA ASN A 140 -10.82 -4.86 0.71
C ASN A 140 -9.28 -4.68 0.59
N GLU A 141 -8.82 -3.56 0.04
CA GLU A 141 -7.39 -3.23 -0.10
C GLU A 141 -6.78 -2.84 1.26
N ILE A 142 -7.55 -2.15 2.11
CA ILE A 142 -7.20 -1.87 3.50
C ILE A 142 -7.09 -3.18 4.29
N SER A 143 -8.08 -4.07 4.16
CA SER A 143 -8.06 -5.39 4.79
C SER A 143 -6.86 -6.23 4.36
N TYR A 144 -6.54 -6.23 3.06
CA TYR A 144 -5.34 -6.86 2.52
C TYR A 144 -4.10 -6.34 3.26
N TYR A 145 -3.91 -5.02 3.29
CA TYR A 145 -2.71 -4.44 3.89
C TYR A 145 -2.64 -4.72 5.40
N TRP A 146 -3.77 -4.60 6.10
CA TRP A 146 -3.89 -4.93 7.53
C TRP A 146 -3.51 -6.37 7.87
N ALA A 147 -3.78 -7.32 6.97
CA ALA A 147 -3.40 -8.73 7.13
C ALA A 147 -1.88 -8.94 6.95
N THR A 148 -1.22 -8.07 6.17
CA THR A 148 0.21 -8.18 5.87
C THR A 148 1.13 -7.48 6.87
N ILE A 149 0.63 -6.56 7.72
CA ILE A 149 1.49 -5.76 8.61
C ILE A 149 1.23 -5.98 10.12
N PRO A 150 2.25 -5.81 10.98
CA PRO A 150 2.12 -5.89 12.44
C PRO A 150 1.94 -4.54 13.16
N PHE A 151 1.85 -3.41 12.44
CA PHE A 151 1.78 -2.03 12.96
C PHE A 151 0.60 -1.27 12.34
N ASP A 152 -0.04 -0.34 13.05
CA ASP A 152 -1.26 0.35 12.58
C ASP A 152 -1.11 1.00 11.18
N ILE A 153 -2.22 1.09 10.42
CA ILE A 153 -2.19 1.78 9.13
C ILE A 153 -2.17 3.28 9.42
N GLU A 154 -1.21 3.99 8.86
CA GLU A 154 -1.08 5.43 9.02
C GLU A 154 -1.02 6.09 7.64
N GLU A 155 -1.84 7.11 7.44
CA GLU A 155 -1.78 7.92 6.23
C GLU A 155 -0.53 8.82 6.20
N PRO A 156 0.00 9.16 5.01
CA PRO A 156 -0.59 8.90 3.69
C PRO A 156 -0.53 7.44 3.21
N PHE A 157 -1.69 6.92 2.80
CA PHE A 157 -1.88 5.55 2.33
C PHE A 157 -2.78 5.54 1.09
N PHE A 158 -2.30 4.92 0.02
CA PHE A 158 -2.95 4.98 -1.29
C PHE A 158 -3.06 3.61 -1.94
N ALA A 159 -4.08 3.48 -2.79
CA ALA A 159 -4.13 2.47 -3.82
C ALA A 159 -3.71 3.07 -5.18
N ILE A 160 -2.98 2.28 -5.96
CA ILE A 160 -2.48 2.64 -7.29
C ILE A 160 -3.09 1.66 -8.29
N GLU A 161 -4.03 2.13 -9.12
CA GLU A 161 -4.67 1.31 -10.16
C GLU A 161 -3.84 1.37 -11.44
N ALA A 162 -3.26 0.25 -11.83
CA ALA A 162 -2.35 0.12 -12.96
C ALA A 162 -2.85 -1.00 -13.90
N GLY A 163 -3.87 -0.68 -14.70
CA GLY A 163 -4.56 -1.67 -15.54
C GLY A 163 -5.43 -2.61 -14.69
N ARG A 164 -5.12 -3.91 -14.70
CA ARG A 164 -5.80 -4.91 -13.86
C ARG A 164 -5.18 -5.05 -12.47
N ASP A 165 -3.97 -4.55 -12.31
CA ASP A 165 -3.22 -4.64 -11.06
C ASP A 165 -3.55 -3.46 -10.16
N VAL A 166 -3.69 -3.73 -8.86
CA VAL A 166 -3.83 -2.69 -7.85
C VAL A 166 -2.70 -2.86 -6.86
N PHE A 167 -1.98 -1.79 -6.59
CA PHE A 167 -0.94 -1.75 -5.56
C PHE A 167 -1.46 -0.96 -4.37
N ILE A 168 -0.98 -1.30 -3.18
CA ILE A 168 -1.08 -0.43 -2.00
C ILE A 168 0.28 0.18 -1.73
N ALA A 169 0.30 1.45 -1.34
CA ALA A 169 1.51 2.16 -0.97
C ALA A 169 1.28 2.98 0.30
N GLN A 170 2.11 2.76 1.31
CA GLN A 170 2.19 3.63 2.48
C GLN A 170 3.40 4.55 2.33
N ILE A 171 3.17 5.83 2.54
CA ILE A 171 4.17 6.88 2.45
C ILE A 171 4.51 7.33 3.87
N ALA A 172 5.78 7.22 4.26
CA ALA A 172 6.26 7.87 5.46
C ALA A 172 6.25 9.38 5.22
N HIS A 173 5.54 10.10 6.09
CA HIS A 173 5.46 11.55 6.04
C HIS A 173 5.86 12.14 7.39
N ASP A 174 6.87 13.00 7.38
CA ASP A 174 7.18 13.93 8.47
C ASP A 174 7.22 15.37 7.92
N LYS A 175 7.35 16.37 8.80
CA LYS A 175 7.34 17.80 8.42
C LYS A 175 8.36 18.18 7.32
N SER A 176 9.36 17.35 7.04
CA SER A 176 10.44 17.57 6.09
C SER A 176 10.62 16.49 5.03
N LYS A 177 9.95 15.33 5.15
CA LYS A 177 10.21 14.15 4.33
C LYS A 177 8.93 13.48 3.88
N THR A 178 8.92 13.09 2.62
CA THR A 178 7.89 12.24 2.01
C THR A 178 8.62 11.12 1.29
N ALA A 179 8.56 9.91 1.84
CA ALA A 179 9.30 8.76 1.35
C ALA A 179 8.40 7.52 1.27
N LEU A 180 8.63 6.66 0.29
CA LEU A 180 7.97 5.37 0.20
C LEU A 180 8.39 4.51 1.39
N PHE A 181 7.42 4.01 2.15
CA PHE A 181 7.67 3.14 3.29
C PHE A 181 7.35 1.68 2.96
N TRP A 182 6.20 1.46 2.31
CA TRP A 182 5.74 0.13 1.93
C TRP A 182 5.07 0.20 0.57
N ILE A 183 5.30 -0.81 -0.28
CA ILE A 183 4.51 -1.05 -1.48
C ILE A 183 4.27 -2.55 -1.66
N ASP A 184 3.06 -2.92 -2.04
CA ASP A 184 2.71 -4.30 -2.34
C ASP A 184 1.65 -4.39 -3.42
N LEU A 185 1.53 -5.56 -4.03
CA LEU A 185 0.52 -5.90 -5.03
C LEU A 185 -0.68 -6.53 -4.32
N VAL A 186 -1.85 -5.93 -4.46
CA VAL A 186 -3.08 -6.50 -3.90
C VAL A 186 -3.42 -7.79 -4.66
N GLY A 187 -3.59 -8.88 -3.93
CA GLY A 187 -3.94 -10.17 -4.50
C GLY A 187 -4.47 -11.15 -3.47
N ASP A 188 -4.71 -12.39 -3.90
CA ASP A 188 -5.18 -13.45 -3.01
C ASP A 188 -4.05 -13.93 -2.09
N LEU A 189 -4.17 -13.63 -0.79
CA LEU A 189 -3.19 -14.05 0.22
C LEU A 189 -3.06 -15.58 0.34
N LYS A 190 -4.03 -16.36 -0.16
CA LYS A 190 -3.92 -17.82 -0.23
C LYS A 190 -2.96 -18.28 -1.33
N ALA A 191 -2.67 -17.43 -2.31
CA ALA A 191 -1.72 -17.71 -3.38
C ALA A 191 -0.26 -17.44 -2.98
N LEU A 192 -0.03 -16.92 -1.77
CA LEU A 192 1.31 -16.75 -1.21
C LEU A 192 1.93 -18.13 -0.96
N LYS A 193 3.13 -18.32 -1.53
CA LYS A 193 3.90 -19.52 -1.29
C LYS A 193 4.55 -19.44 0.10
N PRO A 194 4.39 -20.49 0.93
CA PRO A 194 5.13 -20.57 2.18
C PRO A 194 6.64 -20.54 1.93
N GLN A 195 7.39 -19.88 2.81
CA GLN A 195 8.84 -19.95 2.78
C GLN A 195 9.26 -21.42 3.03
N GLN A 196 10.09 -22.00 2.13
CA GLN A 196 10.57 -23.38 2.31
C GLN A 196 11.58 -23.46 3.47
N PRO A 197 11.57 -24.55 4.27
CA PRO A 197 12.44 -24.68 5.45
C PRO A 197 13.95 -24.64 5.15
N SER A 198 14.39 -24.93 3.93
CA SER A 198 15.80 -24.90 3.55
C SER A 198 16.39 -23.49 3.48
N ASP A 199 15.55 -22.46 3.44
CA ASP A 199 15.97 -21.06 3.41
C ASP A 199 15.96 -20.42 4.82
N ALA A 200 15.61 -21.21 5.85
CA ALA A 200 15.58 -20.78 7.23
C ALA A 200 16.93 -21.09 7.89
N THR A 201 17.87 -20.13 7.85
CA THR A 201 18.91 -20.08 8.88
C THR A 201 18.19 -19.88 10.22
N THR A 202 18.13 -20.95 11.00
CA THR A 202 17.70 -21.09 12.39
C THR A 202 16.92 -19.89 12.94
N ILE A 203 15.59 -20.06 12.99
CA ILE A 203 14.65 -19.17 13.66
C ILE A 203 15.00 -19.16 15.16
N ASP A 204 15.83 -18.20 15.58
CA ASP A 204 15.97 -17.86 16.99
C ASP A 204 14.78 -16.96 17.36
N LEU A 205 13.81 -17.62 17.98
CA LEU A 205 12.66 -17.11 18.71
C LEU A 205 12.74 -15.64 19.14
N CYS A 206 12.21 -14.73 18.31
CA CYS A 206 11.78 -13.39 18.77
C CYS A 206 10.56 -13.44 19.71
N ILE A 207 10.12 -14.63 20.14
CA ILE A 207 9.06 -14.79 21.15
C ILE A 207 9.59 -14.59 22.58
N ASN A 208 10.91 -14.67 22.82
CA ASN A 208 11.45 -14.62 24.19
C ASN A 208 11.94 -13.25 24.71
N ASN A 209 11.94 -12.18 23.91
CA ASN A 209 12.49 -10.88 24.34
C ASN A 209 11.46 -9.85 24.86
N VAL A 210 10.19 -10.22 25.06
CA VAL A 210 9.16 -9.32 25.60
C VAL A 210 9.10 -9.33 27.15
N ILE A 211 9.88 -10.19 27.82
CA ILE A 211 9.98 -10.19 29.29
C ILE A 211 11.37 -9.70 29.70
N GLY A 212 11.51 -8.38 29.86
CA GLY A 212 12.60 -7.81 30.67
C GLY A 212 13.55 -6.87 29.93
N GLN A 213 13.14 -5.63 29.71
CA GLN A 213 14.06 -4.48 29.74
C GLN A 213 13.33 -3.27 30.37
N PRO A 214 13.91 -2.61 31.39
CA PRO A 214 13.33 -1.42 32.01
C PRO A 214 13.51 -0.18 31.12
N LYS A 215 12.54 0.74 31.23
CA LYS A 215 12.51 2.08 30.61
C LYS A 215 13.88 2.78 30.71
N LYS A 216 14.41 3.23 29.58
CA LYS A 216 15.27 4.42 29.52
C LYS A 216 14.65 5.44 28.57
N GLU A 217 14.40 6.62 29.13
CA GLU A 217 13.91 7.81 28.45
C GLU A 217 14.99 8.44 27.57
N GLY A 218 14.54 9.14 26.52
CA GLY A 218 15.32 10.21 25.90
C GLY A 218 15.87 9.95 24.50
N ARG A 219 15.00 9.72 23.51
CA ARG A 219 15.29 10.13 22.12
C ARG A 219 13.99 10.22 21.30
N SER A 220 13.82 11.33 20.60
CA SER A 220 12.75 11.53 19.61
C SER A 220 13.07 10.69 18.36
N ASP A 221 12.76 9.41 18.42
CA ASP A 221 12.74 8.52 17.25
C ASP A 221 11.31 8.34 16.77
N CYS A 222 11.10 8.35 15.44
CA CYS A 222 9.84 8.02 14.79
C CYS A 222 9.57 6.50 14.86
N THR A 223 9.63 5.93 16.06
CA THR A 223 9.30 4.53 16.33
C THR A 223 7.78 4.38 16.34
N MET A 224 7.23 3.78 15.28
CA MET A 224 5.86 3.25 15.33
C MET A 224 5.79 2.18 16.42
N GLN A 225 4.80 2.32 17.30
CA GLN A 225 4.56 1.37 18.37
C GLN A 225 4.09 0.03 17.78
N PRO A 226 4.75 -1.11 18.10
CA PRO A 226 4.25 -2.41 17.70
C PRO A 226 2.86 -2.66 18.31
N ARG A 227 1.97 -3.31 17.56
CA ARG A 227 0.64 -3.64 18.06
C ARG A 227 0.73 -4.66 19.19
N SER A 228 -0.10 -4.51 20.23
CA SER A 228 -0.41 -5.58 21.16
C SER A 228 -1.15 -6.71 20.41
N PHE A 229 -0.52 -7.87 20.32
CA PHE A 229 -1.06 -9.06 19.66
C PHE A 229 -2.13 -9.70 20.56
N ALA A 230 -3.41 -9.54 20.23
CA ALA A 230 -4.47 -10.42 20.69
C ALA A 230 -4.92 -11.26 19.49
N GLY A 231 -4.46 -12.50 19.40
CA GLY A 231 -4.65 -13.39 18.24
C GLY A 231 -6.12 -13.67 17.91
N ASP A 232 -6.99 -13.67 18.91
CA ASP A 232 -8.37 -14.17 18.80
C ASP A 232 -9.30 -13.24 17.99
N VAL A 233 -9.09 -11.93 18.07
CA VAL A 233 -9.90 -10.95 17.33
C VAL A 233 -9.55 -10.97 15.83
N ARG A 234 -8.31 -11.34 15.49
CA ARG A 234 -7.83 -11.36 14.10
C ARG A 234 -8.47 -12.51 13.31
N MET A 235 -8.61 -13.69 13.91
CA MET A 235 -9.21 -14.87 13.26
C MET A 235 -10.68 -14.66 12.89
N LEU A 236 -11.48 -14.09 13.80
CA LEU A 236 -12.91 -13.84 13.58
C LEU A 236 -13.18 -12.82 12.47
N LEU A 237 -12.32 -11.80 12.32
CA LEU A 237 -12.43 -10.83 11.23
C LEU A 237 -12.09 -11.49 9.87
N ILE A 238 -11.08 -12.35 9.84
CA ILE A 238 -10.62 -13.02 8.62
C ILE A 238 -11.67 -13.99 8.09
N GLU A 239 -12.30 -14.80 8.95
CA GLU A 239 -13.38 -15.70 8.55
C GLU A 239 -14.55 -14.94 7.88
N ARG A 240 -14.90 -13.78 8.44
CA ARG A 240 -15.97 -12.90 7.91
C ARG A 240 -15.60 -12.25 6.58
N MET A 241 -14.31 -12.01 6.31
CA MET A 241 -13.85 -11.44 5.04
C MET A 241 -13.80 -12.49 3.92
N THR A 242 -13.38 -13.72 4.20
CA THR A 242 -13.42 -14.81 3.21
C THR A 242 -14.85 -15.19 2.78
N SER A 243 -15.84 -15.08 3.67
CA SER A 243 -17.23 -15.34 3.30
C SER A 243 -17.82 -14.25 2.38
N SER A 244 -17.41 -12.99 2.54
CA SER A 244 -17.88 -11.87 1.71
C SER A 244 -17.28 -11.85 0.29
N ILE A 245 -16.08 -12.41 0.10
CA ILE A 245 -15.47 -12.53 -1.23
C ILE A 245 -16.10 -13.69 -2.01
N ASN A 246 -16.48 -14.77 -1.33
CA ASN A 246 -17.13 -15.92 -1.96
C ASN A 246 -18.62 -15.67 -2.28
N SER A 247 -19.27 -14.68 -1.65
CA SER A 247 -20.68 -14.37 -1.92
C SER A 247 -20.91 -13.54 -3.19
N THR A 248 -19.87 -12.93 -3.76
CA THR A 248 -19.97 -12.14 -5.01
C THR A 248 -19.78 -12.98 -6.28
N THR A 249 -19.49 -14.28 -6.16
CA THR A 249 -19.38 -15.21 -7.31
C THR A 249 -20.58 -16.14 -7.48
N SER A 250 -21.65 -15.97 -6.68
CA SER A 250 -22.86 -16.82 -6.72
C SER A 250 -24.12 -16.03 -7.08
N SER A 251 -24.15 -15.42 -8.26
CA SER A 251 -25.41 -15.03 -8.93
C SER A 251 -25.23 -15.08 -10.44
N GLY A 252 -25.15 -16.30 -10.96
CA GLY A 252 -25.34 -16.63 -12.36
C GLY A 252 -26.47 -17.65 -12.46
N GLN A 253 -27.72 -17.18 -12.39
CA GLN A 253 -28.90 -17.99 -12.69
C GLN A 253 -28.82 -18.47 -14.14
N LEU A 254 -28.75 -19.78 -14.32
CA LEU A 254 -28.77 -20.44 -15.62
C LEU A 254 -30.24 -20.57 -16.04
N LEU A 255 -30.74 -19.61 -16.83
CA LEU A 255 -32.02 -19.76 -17.52
C LEU A 255 -31.82 -20.70 -18.71
N ALA A 256 -32.21 -21.96 -18.50
CA ALA A 256 -32.36 -22.93 -19.58
C ALA A 256 -33.54 -22.52 -20.47
N SER A 257 -33.23 -22.23 -21.73
CA SER A 257 -34.20 -22.21 -22.83
C SER A 257 -34.49 -23.66 -23.24
N SER A 258 -35.75 -24.04 -23.34
CA SER A 258 -36.17 -25.24 -24.05
C SER A 258 -37.34 -24.89 -24.97
N ARG A 259 -37.20 -25.38 -26.20
CA ARG A 259 -38.20 -25.38 -27.27
C ARG A 259 -39.43 -26.18 -26.90
#